data_AF-A0A1N7MVB0-F1
#
_entry.id   AF-A0A1N7MVB0-F1
#
_cell.length_a   1.000
_cell.length_b   1.000
_cell.length_c   1.000
_cell.angle_alpha   90.00
_cell.angle_beta   90.00
_cell.angle_gamma   90.00
#
_symmetry.space_group_name_H-M   'P 1'
#
loop_
_entity.id
_entity.type
_entity.pdbx_description
1 polymer ?
#
loop_
_entity_poly.entity_id
_entity_poly.type
_entity_poly.pdbx_seq_one_letter_code
_entity_poly.pdbx_strand_id
1 'polypeptide(L)'
;MKNLKLKLSSFTLLIFSLTSAQSINLKGPAQQLANEIKGIFPYVAVSIFIVVIFVNLGHFVKDNGDWKKGVTNIVIFAAILGAVVGLVNYVGSISL
;
A
#
# COMPACT_ATOMS: atom_id res chain seq x y z
N MET A 1 -54.34 28.14 -2.43
CA MET A 1 -52.96 28.59 -2.76
C MET A 1 -51.89 28.13 -1.77
N LYS A 2 -52.16 28.07 -0.45
CA LYS A 2 -51.17 27.69 0.59
C LYS A 2 -50.56 26.28 0.39
N ASN A 3 -51.39 25.29 0.03
CA ASN A 3 -50.95 23.90 -0.22
C ASN A 3 -50.10 23.74 -1.48
N LEU A 4 -50.29 24.61 -2.49
CA LEU A 4 -49.51 24.59 -3.73
C LEU A 4 -48.09 25.12 -3.48
N LYS A 5 -47.98 26.19 -2.68
CA LYS A 5 -46.68 26.72 -2.23
C LYS A 5 -45.92 25.70 -1.38
N LEU A 6 -46.62 24.99 -0.50
CA LEU A 6 -46.02 23.92 0.32
C LEU A 6 -45.47 22.78 -0.54
N LYS A 7 -46.25 22.29 -1.51
CA LYS A 7 -45.82 21.25 -2.45
C LYS A 7 -44.63 21.71 -3.31
N LEU A 8 -44.60 22.98 -3.72
CA LEU A 8 -43.51 23.54 -4.51
C LEU A 8 -42.22 23.68 -3.68
N SER A 9 -42.31 24.10 -2.41
CA SER A 9 -41.18 24.10 -1.49
C SER A 9 -40.63 22.69 -1.22
N SER A 10 -41.51 21.70 -1.02
CA SER A 10 -41.09 20.30 -0.84
C SER A 10 -40.41 19.73 -2.09
N PHE A 11 -40.90 20.09 -3.28
CA PHE A 11 -40.28 19.67 -4.55
C PHE A 11 -38.89 20.29 -4.76
N THR A 12 -38.72 21.56 -4.36
CA THR A 12 -37.42 22.26 -4.44
C THR A 12 -36.38 21.65 -3.51
N LEU A 13 -36.79 21.21 -2.31
CA LEU A 13 -35.91 20.50 -1.35
C LEU A 13 -35.42 19.15 -1.89
N LEU A 14 -36.27 18.41 -2.61
CA LEU A 14 -35.89 17.13 -3.22
C LEU A 14 -34.87 17.31 -4.33
N ILE A 15 -35.00 18.34 -5.16
CA ILE A 15 -34.00 18.67 -6.21
C ILE A 15 -32.65 19.05 -5.58
N PHE A 16 -32.66 19.75 -4.44
CA PHE A 16 -31.43 20.10 -3.72
C PHE A 16 -30.73 18.85 -3.14
N SER A 17 -31.49 17.87 -2.65
CA SER A 17 -30.92 16.60 -2.14
C SER A 17 -30.29 15.72 -3.23
N LEU A 18 -30.80 15.80 -4.47
CA LEU A 18 -30.23 15.07 -5.61
C LEU A 18 -28.95 15.72 -6.14
N THR A 19 -28.80 17.04 -5.97
CA THR A 19 -27.59 17.79 -6.38
C THR A 19 -26.47 17.76 -5.34
N SER A 20 -26.77 17.35 -4.09
CA SER A 20 -25.78 17.11 -3.03
C SER A 20 -25.28 15.66 -2.97
N ALA A 21 -25.44 14.87 -4.05
CA ALA A 21 -24.81 13.57 -4.17
C ALA A 21 -23.29 13.74 -4.23
N GLN A 22 -22.65 13.75 -3.06
CA GLN A 22 -21.21 13.85 -2.91
C GLN A 22 -20.58 12.57 -3.46
N SER A 23 -20.14 12.60 -4.71
CA SER A 23 -19.33 11.53 -5.28
C SER A 23 -18.10 11.34 -4.40
N ILE A 24 -17.93 10.16 -3.79
CA ILE A 24 -16.78 9.87 -2.95
C ILE A 24 -15.55 9.80 -3.86
N ASN A 25 -14.72 10.84 -3.82
CA ASN A 25 -13.45 10.86 -4.53
C ASN A 25 -12.43 10.02 -3.76
N LEU A 26 -12.44 8.69 -3.99
CA LEU A 26 -11.48 7.76 -3.37
C LEU A 26 -10.07 7.87 -3.99
N LYS A 27 -9.95 8.46 -5.19
CA LYS A 27 -8.67 8.58 -5.90
C LYS A 27 -7.66 9.42 -5.12
N GLY A 28 -8.09 10.54 -4.54
CA GLY A 28 -7.22 11.40 -3.72
C GLY A 28 -6.65 10.68 -2.50
N PRO A 29 -7.51 10.18 -1.59
CA PRO A 29 -7.06 9.44 -0.40
C PRO A 29 -6.24 8.20 -0.73
N ALA A 30 -6.62 7.43 -1.76
CA ALA A 30 -5.87 6.24 -2.17
C ALA A 30 -4.47 6.60 -2.69
N GLN A 31 -4.34 7.70 -3.45
CA GLN A 31 -3.05 8.16 -3.94
C GLN A 31 -2.15 8.67 -2.80
N GLN A 32 -2.73 9.37 -1.82
CA GLN A 32 -2.00 9.81 -0.63
C GLN A 32 -1.46 8.61 0.16
N LEU A 33 -2.32 7.63 0.44
CA LEU A 33 -1.93 6.40 1.13
C LEU A 33 -0.83 5.65 0.35
N ALA A 34 -0.96 5.53 -0.97
CA ALA A 34 0.05 4.90 -1.81
C ALA A 34 1.40 5.62 -1.75
N ASN A 35 1.40 6.95 -1.72
CA ASN A 35 2.62 7.76 -1.60
C ASN A 35 3.27 7.61 -0.22
N GLU A 36 2.48 7.59 0.85
CA GLU A 36 2.97 7.36 2.22
C GLU A 36 3.59 5.97 2.36
N ILE A 37 2.92 4.93 1.86
CA ILE A 37 3.44 3.55 1.85
C ILE A 37 4.75 3.49 1.07
N LYS A 38 4.81 4.08 -0.13
CA LYS A 38 6.04 4.12 -0.94
C LYS A 38 7.18 4.84 -0.21
N GLY A 39 6.88 5.90 0.54
CA GLY A 39 7.87 6.65 1.32
C GLY A 39 8.47 5.84 2.47
N ILE A 40 7.68 5.00 3.14
CA ILE A 40 8.15 4.21 4.29
C ILE A 40 8.72 2.83 3.90
N PHE A 41 8.31 2.27 2.77
CA PHE A 41 8.66 0.92 2.35
C PHE A 41 10.17 0.62 2.36
N PRO A 42 11.08 1.50 1.87
CA PRO A 42 12.53 1.22 1.90
C PRO A 42 13.05 0.97 3.31
N TYR A 43 12.61 1.76 4.29
CA TYR A 43 13.03 1.61 5.68
C TYR A 43 12.56 0.29 6.27
N VAL A 44 11.30 -0.08 6.00
CA VAL A 44 10.74 -1.37 6.44
C VAL A 44 11.48 -2.54 5.79
N ALA A 45 11.75 -2.45 4.48
CA ALA A 45 12.46 -3.49 3.74
C ALA A 45 13.88 -3.72 4.28
N VAL A 46 14.63 -2.65 4.56
CA VAL A 46 15.97 -2.73 5.20
C VAL A 46 15.87 -3.34 6.60
N SER A 47 14.88 -2.93 7.40
CA SER A 47 14.68 -3.44 8.76
C SER A 47 14.46 -4.96 8.75
N ILE A 48 13.58 -5.45 7.86
CA ILE A 48 13.31 -6.88 7.71
C ILE A 48 14.56 -7.61 7.19
N PHE A 49 15.28 -7.03 6.22
CA PHE A 49 16.50 -7.63 5.69
C PHE A 49 17.57 -7.84 6.78
N ILE A 50 17.72 -6.86 7.68
CA ILE A 50 18.62 -6.97 8.85
C ILE A 50 18.20 -8.14 9.76
N VAL A 51 16.90 -8.27 10.05
CA VAL A 51 16.39 -9.39 10.85
C VAL A 51 16.71 -10.73 10.19
N VAL A 52 16.54 -10.84 8.86
CA VAL A 52 16.87 -12.07 8.11
C VAL A 52 18.37 -12.40 8.20
N ILE A 53 19.25 -11.40 8.11
CA ILE A 53 20.69 -11.61 8.32
C ILE A 53 20.94 -12.16 9.72
N PHE A 54 20.38 -11.54 10.76
CA PHE A 54 20.58 -11.98 12.14
C PHE A 54 20.08 -13.40 12.39
N VAL A 55 18.91 -13.76 11.86
CA VAL A 55 18.37 -15.13 11.97
C VAL A 55 19.28 -16.15 11.28
N ASN A 56 19.95 -15.76 10.19
CA ASN A 56 20.90 -16.64 9.49
C ASN A 56 22.31 -16.63 10.08
N LEU A 57 22.65 -15.73 11.02
CA LEU A 57 23.97 -15.71 11.65
C LEU A 57 24.29 -17.01 12.39
N GLY A 58 23.28 -17.71 12.89
CA GLY A 58 23.45 -19.02 13.53
C GLY A 58 24.06 -20.08 12.61
N HIS A 59 24.04 -19.90 11.29
CA HIS A 59 24.73 -20.76 10.33
C HIS A 59 26.23 -20.44 10.19
N PHE A 60 26.66 -19.22 10.53
CA PHE A 60 28.05 -18.76 10.37
C PHE A 60 28.89 -18.93 11.64
N VAL A 61 28.28 -18.73 12.81
CA VAL A 61 29.02 -18.62 14.09
C VAL A 61 29.13 -19.94 14.86
N LYS A 62 28.51 -21.02 14.39
CA LYS A 62 28.61 -22.34 15.04
C LYS A 62 29.86 -23.07 14.57
N ASP A 63 30.48 -23.84 15.46
CA ASP A 63 31.52 -24.81 15.07
C ASP A 63 30.93 -25.84 14.10
N ASN A 64 31.58 -26.02 12.94
CA ASN A 64 31.04 -26.74 11.77
C ASN A 64 29.74 -26.15 11.20
N GLY A 65 29.53 -24.83 11.33
CA GLY A 65 28.38 -24.13 10.77
C GLY A 65 28.26 -24.28 9.25
N ASP A 66 27.03 -24.40 8.77
CA ASP A 66 26.73 -24.50 7.33
C ASP A 66 26.65 -23.10 6.68
N TRP A 67 27.82 -22.54 6.37
CA TRP A 67 27.96 -21.24 5.71
C TRP A 67 27.21 -21.16 4.39
N LYS A 68 27.17 -22.28 3.64
CA LYS A 68 26.49 -22.33 2.36
C LYS A 68 24.99 -22.12 2.54
N LYS A 69 24.37 -22.77 3.53
CA LYS A 69 22.95 -22.59 3.85
C LYS A 69 22.64 -21.17 4.31
N GLY A 70 23.47 -20.60 5.18
CA GLY A 70 23.31 -19.21 5.64
C GLY A 70 23.31 -18.21 4.47
N VAL A 71 24.31 -18.29 3.59
CA VAL A 71 24.39 -17.42 2.40
C VAL A 71 23.23 -17.69 1.44
N THR A 72 22.91 -18.95 1.17
CA THR A 72 21.82 -19.32 0.24
C THR A 72 20.49 -18.72 0.66
N ASN A 73 20.16 -18.79 1.95
CA ASN A 73 18.93 -18.20 2.48
C ASN A 73 18.88 -16.68 2.30
N ILE A 74 19.98 -15.98 2.61
CA ILE A 74 20.07 -14.52 2.47
C ILE A 74 19.93 -14.12 0.99
N VAL A 75 20.60 -14.84 0.08
CA VAL A 75 20.56 -14.57 -1.36
C VAL A 75 19.16 -14.81 -1.92
N ILE A 76 18.50 -15.91 -1.56
CA ILE A 76 17.12 -16.19 -2.00
C ILE A 76 16.17 -15.10 -1.49
N PHE A 77 16.31 -14.69 -0.22
CA PHE A 77 15.50 -13.61 0.33
C PHE A 77 15.73 -12.28 -0.43
N ALA A 78 16.98 -11.92 -0.70
CA ALA A 78 17.32 -10.73 -1.46
C ALA A 78 16.72 -10.76 -2.88
N ALA A 79 16.78 -11.91 -3.55
CA ALA A 79 16.21 -12.11 -4.88
C ALA A 79 14.68 -11.93 -4.88
N ILE A 80 13.98 -12.53 -3.90
CA ILE A 80 12.52 -12.38 -3.75
C ILE A 80 12.17 -10.92 -3.45
N LEU A 81 12.88 -10.28 -2.52
CA LEU A 81 12.64 -8.88 -2.17
C LEU A 81 12.83 -7.97 -3.38
N GLY A 82 13.90 -8.18 -4.17
CA GLY A 82 14.14 -7.46 -5.41
C GLY A 82 13.03 -7.66 -6.44
N ALA A 83 12.54 -8.89 -6.62
CA ALA A 83 11.43 -9.18 -7.53
C ALA A 83 10.12 -8.49 -7.10
N VAL A 84 9.81 -8.50 -5.80
CA VAL A 84 8.63 -7.80 -5.24
C VAL A 84 8.72 -6.30 -5.48
N VAL A 85 9.87 -5.68 -5.20
CA VAL A 85 10.09 -4.24 -5.45
C VAL A 85 9.97 -3.91 -6.94
N GLY A 86 10.56 -4.73 -7.81
CA GLY A 86 10.46 -4.58 -9.25
C GLY A 86 9.01 -4.63 -9.73
N LEU A 87 8.22 -5.57 -9.22
CA LEU A 87 6.80 -5.69 -9.56
C LEU A 87 5.98 -4.48 -9.09
N VAL A 88 6.21 -4.01 -7.86
CA VAL A 88 5.53 -2.81 -7.32
C VAL A 88 5.82 -1.58 -8.18
N ASN A 89 7.07 -1.40 -8.60
CA ASN A 89 7.47 -0.30 -9.47
C ASN A 89 6.84 -0.43 -10.87
N TYR A 90 6.84 -1.63 -11.44
CA TYR A 90 6.23 -1.90 -12.74
C TYR A 90 4.73 -1.58 -12.72
N VAL A 91 3.98 -2.16 -11.78
CA VAL A 91 2.54 -1.91 -11.64
C VAL A 91 2.27 -0.42 -11.38
N GLY A 92 3.09 0.22 -10.55
CA GLY A 92 2.97 1.65 -10.26
C GLY A 92 3.30 2.57 -11.45
N SER A 93 4.01 2.08 -12.46
CA SER A 93 4.33 2.83 -13.68
C SER A 93 3.23 2.74 -14.75
N ILE A 94 2.34 1.75 -14.65
CA ILE A 94 1.20 1.63 -15.54
C ILE A 94 0.25 2.81 -15.24
N SER A 95 0.19 3.75 -16.16
CA SER A 95 -0.83 4.80 -16.14
C SER A 95 -2.13 4.23 -16.71
N LEU A 96 -3.14 4.08 -15.87
CA LEU A 96 -4.52 3.75 -16.25
C LEU A 96 -5.31 5.01 -16.59
#